data_AF-A0A1I1AUK0-F1
#
_entry.id   AF-A0A1I1AUK0-F1
#
_cell.length_a   1.000
_cell.length_b   1.000
_cell.length_c   1.000
_cell.angle_alpha   90.00
_cell.angle_beta   90.00
_cell.angle_gamma   90.00
#
_symmetry.space_group_name_H-M   'P 1'
#
loop_
_entity.id
_entity.type
_entity.pdbx_description
1 polymer ?
#
loop_
_entity_poly.entity_id
_entity_poly.type
_entity_poly.pdbx_seq_one_letter_code
_entity_poly.pdbx_strand_id
1 'polypeptide(L)'
;MVDSGSRRAWLLMAAGDDRGHGGNDGYDDQIDAYYSWDSNVPNHRNLAVGDPIALWDKHRLLGVSVIEEIETAPGTKLLSRCPTCRTTRISERRSRTPRFRCMKCKDEFPEALPDLVRVTEYRARYDAAWTSLEGALDETELRLLAVNTGDIMPCDLCTGPA
;
A
#
# COMPACT_ATOMS: atom_id res chain seq x y z
N MET A 1 -20.72 -26.54 -12.11
CA MET A 1 -21.05 -25.83 -10.85
C MET A 1 -19.74 -25.30 -10.33
N VAL A 2 -19.45 -24.03 -10.55
CA VAL A 2 -18.24 -23.39 -10.02
C VAL A 2 -18.60 -23.01 -8.59
N ASP A 3 -17.83 -23.52 -7.64
CA ASP A 3 -17.91 -23.16 -6.24
C ASP A 3 -17.78 -21.63 -6.12
N SER A 4 -18.85 -20.97 -5.69
CA SER A 4 -18.84 -19.54 -5.32
C SER A 4 -18.13 -19.38 -3.98
N GLY A 5 -16.88 -19.86 -3.90
CA GLY A 5 -16.01 -19.57 -2.78
C GLY A 5 -15.93 -18.05 -2.66
N SER A 6 -16.21 -17.52 -1.47
CA SER A 6 -16.18 -16.09 -1.13
C SER A 6 -14.98 -15.41 -1.82
N ARG A 7 -15.25 -14.69 -2.93
CA ARG A 7 -14.22 -13.93 -3.63
C ARG A 7 -13.84 -12.79 -2.70
N ARG A 8 -12.59 -12.78 -2.26
CA ARG A 8 -12.05 -11.68 -1.47
C ARG A 8 -11.73 -10.55 -2.41
N ALA A 9 -12.22 -9.36 -2.08
CA ALA A 9 -11.88 -8.14 -2.79
C ALA A 9 -10.97 -7.28 -1.94
N TRP A 10 -10.19 -6.43 -2.59
CA TRP A 10 -9.18 -5.62 -1.90
C TRP A 10 -9.33 -4.13 -2.20
N LEU A 11 -9.19 -3.30 -1.17
CA LEU A 11 -8.95 -1.87 -1.29
C LEU A 11 -7.45 -1.63 -1.16
N LEU A 12 -6.83 -1.10 -2.21
CA LEU A 12 -5.40 -0.86 -2.34
C LEU A 12 -5.14 0.65 -2.33
N MET A 13 -4.29 1.11 -1.41
CA MET A 13 -3.90 2.51 -1.36
C MET A 13 -2.84 2.79 -2.42
N ALA A 14 -3.19 3.57 -3.44
CA ALA A 14 -2.24 4.16 -4.37
C ALA A 14 -1.55 5.32 -3.64
N ALA A 15 -0.23 5.32 -3.61
CA ALA A 15 0.51 6.33 -2.85
C ALA A 15 0.40 7.74 -3.49
N GLY A 16 0.02 7.81 -4.78
CA GLY A 16 -0.10 9.06 -5.52
C GLY A 16 1.19 9.88 -5.46
N ASP A 17 1.07 11.21 -5.35
CA ASP A 17 2.21 12.12 -5.14
C ASP A 17 2.75 12.12 -3.70
N ASP A 18 2.04 11.48 -2.75
CA ASP A 18 2.41 11.34 -1.34
C ASP A 18 3.23 10.06 -1.11
N ARG A 19 4.26 9.87 -1.94
CA ARG A 19 5.14 8.69 -1.91
C ARG A 19 6.03 8.71 -0.67
N GLY A 20 5.96 7.61 0.09
CA GLY A 20 6.88 7.33 1.18
C GLY A 20 6.35 7.70 2.56
N HIS A 21 6.44 6.74 3.48
CA HIS A 21 6.54 7.09 4.89
C HIS A 21 7.99 7.48 5.15
N GLY A 22 8.33 8.40 6.07
CA GLY A 22 9.72 8.86 6.29
C GLY A 22 10.80 7.78 6.55
N GLY A 23 10.45 6.50 6.56
CA GLY A 23 11.33 5.33 6.53
C GLY A 23 11.58 4.68 5.14
N ASN A 24 10.92 5.07 4.05
CA ASN A 24 11.08 4.55 2.68
C ASN A 24 10.65 5.56 1.59
N ASP A 25 11.06 5.32 0.34
CA ASP A 25 10.84 6.22 -0.80
C ASP A 25 9.49 5.98 -1.54
N GLY A 26 8.66 5.06 -1.05
CA GLY A 26 7.41 4.65 -1.70
C GLY A 26 7.59 3.57 -2.78
N TYR A 27 6.56 3.37 -3.61
CA TYR A 27 6.55 2.42 -4.72
C TYR A 27 6.27 3.14 -6.04
N ASP A 28 6.70 2.50 -7.14
CA ASP A 28 6.32 2.89 -8.49
C ASP A 28 5.00 2.17 -8.83
N ASP A 29 3.88 2.79 -8.49
CA ASP A 29 2.54 2.37 -8.88
C ASP A 29 2.02 3.22 -10.04
N GLN A 30 1.33 2.58 -10.99
CA GLN A 30 0.62 3.23 -12.06
C GLN A 30 -0.87 2.90 -11.92
N ILE A 31 -1.67 3.91 -11.58
CA ILE A 31 -3.06 3.77 -11.12
C ILE A 31 -3.91 2.92 -12.07
N ASP A 32 -3.74 3.08 -13.38
CA ASP A 32 -4.54 2.42 -14.41
C ASP A 32 -3.91 1.13 -14.97
N ALA A 33 -2.77 0.67 -14.42
CA ALA A 33 -2.05 -0.46 -14.98
C ALA A 33 -1.50 -1.47 -13.97
N TYR A 34 -0.76 -1.02 -12.96
CA TYR A 34 -0.08 -1.93 -12.04
C TYR A 34 0.15 -1.34 -10.65
N TYR A 35 0.17 -2.26 -9.67
CA TYR A 35 0.40 -1.96 -8.26
C TYR A 35 1.62 -2.75 -7.77
N SER A 36 2.59 -2.05 -7.20
CA SER A 36 3.84 -2.63 -6.73
C SER A 36 3.91 -2.61 -5.20
N TRP A 37 4.34 -3.71 -4.58
CA TRP A 37 4.57 -3.80 -3.15
C TRP A 37 5.71 -4.77 -2.82
N ASP A 38 6.09 -4.87 -1.54
CA ASP A 38 7.12 -5.82 -1.11
C ASP A 38 6.76 -6.58 0.17
N SER A 39 7.61 -7.54 0.53
CA SER A 39 7.44 -8.42 1.70
C SER A 39 7.41 -7.72 3.06
N ASN A 40 7.72 -6.42 3.14
CA ASN A 40 7.56 -5.65 4.38
C ASN A 40 6.15 -5.02 4.50
N VAL A 41 5.33 -5.07 3.45
CA VAL A 41 3.93 -4.63 3.51
C VAL A 41 3.10 -5.66 4.27
N PRO A 42 2.27 -5.25 5.26
CA PRO A 42 1.31 -6.15 5.88
C PRO A 42 0.40 -6.80 4.84
N ASN A 43 0.06 -8.08 5.01
CA ASN A 43 -0.79 -8.85 4.09
C ASN A 43 -0.22 -9.05 2.67
N HIS A 44 1.09 -8.86 2.46
CA HIS A 44 1.73 -8.94 1.13
C HIS A 44 1.51 -10.24 0.34
N ARG A 45 1.04 -11.34 0.97
CA ARG A 45 0.78 -12.64 0.34
C ARG A 45 -0.70 -12.91 0.05
N ASN A 46 -1.58 -11.98 0.41
CA ASN A 46 -3.01 -12.28 0.44
C ASN A 46 -3.73 -11.93 -0.87
N LEU A 47 -3.15 -11.08 -1.71
CA LEU A 47 -3.67 -10.85 -3.06
C LEU A 47 -3.41 -12.07 -3.94
N ALA A 48 -4.37 -12.42 -4.77
CA ALA A 48 -4.27 -13.47 -5.76
C ALA A 48 -4.78 -13.00 -7.13
N VAL A 49 -4.30 -13.66 -8.19
CA VAL A 49 -4.89 -13.50 -9.53
C VAL A 49 -6.38 -13.87 -9.48
N GLY A 50 -7.21 -13.01 -10.04
CA GLY A 50 -8.68 -13.11 -10.03
C GLY A 50 -9.35 -12.33 -8.90
N ASP A 51 -8.60 -11.77 -7.94
CA ASP A 51 -9.18 -10.93 -6.89
C ASP A 51 -9.64 -9.58 -7.47
N PRO A 52 -10.89 -9.14 -7.18
CA PRO A 52 -11.33 -7.78 -7.47
C PRO A 52 -10.56 -6.77 -6.61
N ILE A 53 -10.21 -5.62 -7.18
CA ILE A 53 -9.50 -4.55 -6.50
C ILE A 53 -10.17 -3.19 -6.72
N ALA A 54 -10.06 -2.33 -5.72
CA ALA A 54 -10.39 -0.91 -5.76
C ALA A 54 -9.15 -0.11 -5.37
N LEU A 55 -8.81 0.95 -6.12
CA LEU A 55 -7.69 1.83 -5.84
C LEU A 55 -8.15 3.19 -5.31
N TRP A 56 -7.45 3.74 -4.32
CA TRP A 56 -7.76 5.04 -3.71
C TRP A 56 -6.50 5.82 -3.29
N ASP A 57 -6.57 7.16 -3.22
CA ASP A 57 -5.44 8.08 -2.97
C ASP A 57 -5.48 8.76 -1.58
N LYS A 58 -6.08 8.10 -0.58
CA LYS A 58 -6.47 8.62 0.76
C LYS A 58 -7.64 9.58 0.78
N HIS A 59 -7.95 10.25 -0.33
CA HIS A 59 -9.03 11.24 -0.37
C HIS A 59 -10.28 10.69 -1.06
N ARG A 60 -10.09 9.83 -2.05
CA ARG A 60 -11.17 9.38 -2.92
C ARG A 60 -10.84 8.06 -3.60
N LEU A 61 -11.90 7.40 -4.07
CA LEU A 61 -11.79 6.28 -4.99
C LEU A 61 -11.24 6.77 -6.34
N LEU A 62 -10.38 5.96 -6.95
CA LEU A 62 -9.79 6.21 -8.26
C LEU A 62 -10.44 5.30 -9.32
N GLY A 63 -10.60 4.02 -9.01
CA GLY A 63 -11.17 3.04 -9.93
C GLY A 63 -11.08 1.63 -9.41
N VAL A 64 -11.55 0.70 -10.22
CA VAL A 64 -11.63 -0.73 -9.91
C VAL A 64 -11.12 -1.56 -11.07
N SER A 65 -10.65 -2.77 -10.75
CA SER A 65 -10.29 -3.79 -11.73
C SER A 65 -10.25 -5.18 -11.09
N VAL A 66 -9.71 -6.16 -11.80
CA VAL A 66 -9.41 -7.51 -11.34
C VAL A 66 -7.94 -7.80 -11.59
N ILE A 67 -7.26 -8.41 -10.63
CA ILE A 67 -5.85 -8.81 -10.80
C ILE A 67 -5.74 -9.90 -11.86
N GLU A 68 -4.94 -9.67 -12.88
CA GLU A 68 -4.75 -10.61 -13.99
C GLU A 68 -3.46 -11.41 -13.83
N GLU A 69 -2.46 -10.81 -13.20
CA GLU A 69 -1.13 -11.38 -13.05
C GLU A 69 -0.46 -10.80 -11.81
N ILE A 70 0.35 -11.61 -11.14
CA ILE A 70 1.24 -11.18 -10.07
C ILE A 70 2.64 -11.71 -10.37
N GLU A 71 3.56 -10.82 -10.68
CA GLU A 71 4.97 -11.14 -10.81
C GLU A 71 5.65 -11.05 -9.44
N THR A 72 6.64 -11.92 -9.20
CA THR A 72 7.47 -11.87 -7.99
C THR A 72 8.95 -11.92 -8.34
N ALA A 73 9.74 -11.08 -7.67
CA ALA A 73 11.19 -11.03 -7.86
C ALA A 73 11.90 -10.84 -6.52
N PRO A 74 13.13 -11.37 -6.36
CA PRO A 74 13.99 -10.95 -5.27
C PRO A 74 14.47 -9.52 -5.50
N GLY A 75 14.42 -8.69 -4.46
CA GLY A 75 14.84 -7.29 -4.52
C GLY A 75 15.56 -6.85 -3.25
N THR A 76 15.99 -5.59 -3.25
CA THR A 76 16.55 -4.94 -2.07
C THR A 76 16.02 -3.53 -1.98
N LYS A 77 15.74 -3.08 -0.75
CA LYS A 77 15.33 -1.70 -0.52
C LYS A 77 16.10 -1.07 0.61
N LEU A 78 16.33 0.23 0.49
CA LEU A 78 16.94 1.04 1.52
C LEU A 78 15.85 1.52 2.50
N LEU A 79 16.04 1.22 3.77
CA LEU A 79 15.19 1.71 4.84
C LEU A 79 15.93 2.75 5.67
N SER A 80 15.20 3.78 6.09
CA SER A 80 15.68 4.75 7.07
C SER A 80 15.24 4.35 8.47
N ARG A 81 16.21 4.09 9.35
CA ARG A 81 16.00 3.56 10.70
C ARG A 81 16.34 4.59 11.77
N CYS A 82 15.64 4.51 12.90
CA CYS A 82 16.06 5.20 14.12
C CYS A 82 17.42 4.63 14.59
N PRO A 83 18.44 5.46 14.84
CA PRO A 83 19.75 5.01 15.33
C PRO A 83 19.67 4.27 16.68
N THR A 84 18.74 4.65 17.55
CA THR A 84 18.60 4.08 18.90
C THR A 84 17.81 2.77 18.91
N CYS A 85 16.60 2.76 18.34
CA CYS A 85 15.68 1.63 18.48
C CYS A 85 15.42 0.84 17.18
N ARG A 86 16.09 1.21 16.09
CA ARG A 86 16.04 0.51 14.77
C ARG A 86 14.64 0.37 14.15
N THR A 87 13.65 1.15 14.59
CA THR A 87 12.34 1.20 13.91
C THR A 87 12.42 2.09 12.66
N THR A 88 11.57 1.81 11.66
CA THR A 88 11.33 2.69 10.49
C THR A 88 10.25 3.73 10.73
N ARG A 89 9.57 3.69 11.89
CA ARG A 89 8.57 4.70 12.29
C ARG A 89 9.27 5.99 12.72
N ILE A 90 9.82 6.72 11.76
CA ILE A 90 10.49 8.00 11.94
C ILE A 90 9.73 9.08 11.15
N SER A 91 9.74 10.31 11.66
CA SER A 91 9.15 11.46 11.01
C SER A 91 10.25 12.46 10.67
N GLU A 92 10.33 12.84 9.41
CA GLU A 92 11.16 13.95 8.95
C GLU A 92 10.47 15.28 9.29
N ARG A 93 11.25 16.24 9.80
CA ARG A 93 10.78 17.55 10.22
C ARG A 93 11.43 18.61 9.35
N ARG A 94 10.65 19.19 8.43
CA ARG A 94 11.13 20.22 7.48
C ARG A 94 11.55 21.53 8.15
N SER A 95 10.96 21.87 9.30
CA SER A 95 11.13 23.17 9.97
C SER A 95 11.82 23.10 11.34
N ARG A 96 12.29 21.91 11.77
CA ARG A 96 12.89 21.72 13.10
C ARG A 96 14.17 20.91 13.03
N THR A 97 15.11 21.27 13.88
CA THR A 97 16.37 20.55 14.11
C THR A 97 16.32 19.88 15.48
N PRO A 98 16.74 18.61 15.63
CA PRO A 98 17.25 17.69 14.60
C PRO A 98 16.23 17.29 13.51
N ARG A 99 16.70 16.98 12.29
CA ARG A 99 15.83 16.73 11.12
C ARG A 99 14.83 15.60 11.34
N PHE A 100 15.20 14.56 12.08
CA PHE A 100 14.35 13.39 12.29
C PHE A 100 13.91 13.23 13.74
N ARG A 101 12.72 12.66 13.93
CA ARG A 101 12.21 12.23 15.23
C ARG A 101 11.65 10.81 15.13
N CYS A 102 12.03 9.94 16.06
CA CYS A 102 11.45 8.61 16.17
C CYS A 102 10.03 8.67 16.75
N MET A 103 9.07 7.99 16.14
CA MET A 103 7.70 7.92 16.66
C MET A 103 7.55 6.88 17.77
N LYS A 104 8.49 5.94 17.91
CA LYS A 104 8.53 4.93 18.97
C LYS A 104 9.26 5.42 20.23
N CYS A 105 10.58 5.64 20.16
CA CYS A 105 11.38 6.05 21.32
C CYS A 105 11.46 7.56 21.55
N LYS A 106 10.90 8.38 20.64
CA LYS A 106 10.87 9.85 20.70
C LYS A 106 12.21 10.57 20.55
N ASP A 107 13.31 9.83 20.38
CA ASP A 107 14.63 10.41 20.11
C ASP A 107 14.63 11.28 18.85
N GLU A 108 15.43 12.34 18.92
CA GLU A 108 15.64 13.29 17.84
C GLU A 108 17.07 13.18 17.35
N PHE A 109 17.26 13.08 16.02
CA PHE A 109 18.58 12.84 15.43
C PHE A 109 18.70 13.54 14.06
N PRO A 110 19.91 13.96 13.68
CA PRO A 110 20.12 14.71 12.44
C PRO A 110 20.04 13.83 11.19
N GLU A 111 20.50 12.57 11.30
CA GLU A 111 20.57 11.61 10.19
C GLU A 111 19.97 10.27 10.61
N ALA A 112 19.11 9.72 9.76
CA ALA A 112 18.60 8.36 9.94
C ALA A 112 19.68 7.34 9.56
N LEU A 113 19.62 6.16 10.19
CA LEU A 113 20.53 5.07 9.88
C LEU A 113 20.05 4.33 8.61
N PRO A 114 20.85 4.31 7.52
CA PRO A 114 20.52 3.52 6.34
C PRO A 114 20.61 2.01 6.62
N ASP A 115 19.63 1.26 6.14
CA ASP A 115 19.54 -0.19 6.31
C ASP A 115 19.08 -0.84 4.99
N LEU A 116 19.98 -1.53 4.31
CA LEU A 116 19.69 -2.24 3.07
C LEU A 116 19.13 -3.62 3.40
N VAL A 117 17.84 -3.83 3.13
CA VAL A 117 17.15 -5.10 3.42
C VAL A 117 16.78 -5.82 2.14
N ARG A 118 16.88 -7.16 2.17
CA ARG A 118 16.34 -8.01 1.11
C ARG A 118 14.84 -8.12 1.26
N VAL A 119 14.13 -8.03 0.13
CA VAL A 119 12.68 -8.18 0.08
C VAL A 119 12.29 -9.08 -1.10
N THR A 120 11.07 -9.59 -1.05
CA THR A 120 10.40 -10.07 -2.27
C THR A 120 9.55 -8.92 -2.79
N GLU A 121 9.81 -8.51 -4.02
CA GLU A 121 9.02 -7.54 -4.77
C GLU A 121 7.85 -8.27 -5.44
N TYR A 122 6.70 -7.62 -5.43
CA TYR A 122 5.47 -8.08 -6.05
C TYR A 122 4.95 -6.98 -6.97
N ARG A 123 4.43 -7.36 -8.12
CA ARG A 123 3.75 -6.46 -9.04
C ARG A 123 2.48 -7.11 -9.55
N ALA A 124 1.33 -6.52 -9.25
CA ALA A 124 0.04 -6.93 -9.79
C ALA A 124 -0.28 -6.11 -11.03
N ARG A 125 -0.66 -6.77 -12.12
CA ARG A 125 -1.19 -6.16 -13.34
C ARG A 125 -2.71 -6.29 -13.38
N TYR A 126 -3.41 -5.23 -13.79
CA TYR A 126 -4.88 -5.17 -13.81
C TYR A 126 -5.42 -4.16 -14.84
N ASP A 127 -4.66 -3.82 -15.87
CA ASP A 127 -5.05 -2.83 -16.88
C ASP A 127 -6.27 -3.27 -17.71
N ALA A 128 -6.45 -4.57 -18.00
CA ALA A 128 -7.42 -4.98 -19.02
C ALA A 128 -8.89 -4.76 -18.64
N ALA A 129 -9.21 -4.77 -17.35
CA ALA A 129 -10.55 -4.56 -16.81
C ALA A 129 -10.71 -3.23 -16.05
N TRP A 130 -9.76 -2.31 -16.21
CA TRP A 130 -9.77 -1.06 -15.48
C TRP A 130 -11.02 -0.22 -15.80
N THR A 131 -11.74 0.17 -14.75
CA THR A 131 -12.86 1.10 -14.84
C THR A 131 -12.62 2.25 -13.88
N SER A 132 -12.51 3.46 -14.44
CA SER A 132 -12.43 4.68 -13.63
C SER A 132 -13.72 4.87 -12.83
N LEU A 133 -13.58 5.12 -11.54
CA LEU A 133 -14.65 5.50 -10.62
C LEU A 133 -14.20 6.71 -9.79
N GLU A 134 -13.43 7.59 -10.43
CA GLU A 134 -12.79 8.71 -9.75
C GLU A 134 -13.83 9.58 -9.04
N GLY A 135 -13.64 9.75 -7.73
CA GLY A 135 -14.52 10.59 -6.91
C GLY A 135 -15.93 10.04 -6.70
N ALA A 136 -16.21 8.79 -7.10
CA ALA A 136 -17.49 8.15 -6.84
C ALA A 136 -17.72 7.89 -5.34
N LEU A 137 -16.63 7.75 -4.56
CA LEU A 137 -16.64 7.66 -3.10
C LEU A 137 -15.54 8.55 -2.52
N ASP A 138 -15.83 9.22 -1.41
CA ASP A 138 -14.85 9.97 -0.64
C ASP A 138 -14.19 9.14 0.49
N GLU A 139 -13.22 9.73 1.19
CA GLU A 139 -12.52 9.10 2.32
C GLU A 139 -13.48 8.60 3.41
N THR A 140 -14.52 9.36 3.73
CA THR A 140 -15.46 9.01 4.81
C THR A 140 -16.26 7.77 4.42
N GLU A 141 -16.77 7.77 3.20
CA GLU A 141 -17.52 6.65 2.64
C GLU A 141 -16.63 5.41 2.56
N LEU A 142 -15.44 5.50 1.96
CA LEU A 142 -14.50 4.37 1.85
C LEU A 142 -14.13 3.75 3.21
N ARG A 143 -13.94 4.58 4.24
CA ARG A 143 -13.62 4.10 5.59
C ARG A 143 -14.78 3.33 6.25
N LEU A 144 -16.03 3.65 5.93
CA LEU A 144 -17.19 2.90 6.44
C LEU A 144 -17.29 1.49 5.85
N LEU A 145 -16.62 1.26 4.73
CA LEU A 145 -16.74 0.05 3.90
C LEU A 145 -15.52 -0.87 4.03
N ALA A 146 -14.45 -0.38 4.66
CA ALA A 146 -13.22 -1.12 4.90
C ALA A 146 -13.29 -1.94 6.19
N VAL A 147 -12.83 -3.20 6.13
CA VAL A 147 -12.88 -4.12 7.28
C VAL A 147 -11.72 -3.90 8.26
N ASN A 148 -10.58 -3.35 7.81
CA ASN A 148 -9.37 -3.16 8.61
C ASN A 148 -8.59 -1.89 8.20
N THR A 149 -7.53 -1.52 8.95
CA THR A 149 -6.62 -0.41 8.62
C THR A 149 -5.23 -0.92 8.15
N GLY A 150 -4.64 -0.34 7.09
CA GLY A 150 -3.45 -0.84 6.36
C GLY A 150 -3.44 -0.53 4.84
N ASP A 151 -2.31 -0.73 4.16
CA ASP A 151 -2.15 -0.38 2.72
C ASP A 151 -2.88 -1.36 1.78
N ILE A 152 -3.04 -2.61 2.22
CA ILE A 152 -3.75 -3.70 1.53
C ILE A 152 -4.87 -4.16 2.46
N MET A 153 -6.11 -3.84 2.12
CA MET A 153 -7.29 -4.13 2.95
C MET A 153 -8.29 -5.02 2.24
N PRO A 154 -8.96 -5.95 2.92
CA PRO A 154 -10.16 -6.57 2.37
C PRO A 154 -11.33 -5.57 2.33
N CYS A 155 -12.12 -5.61 1.26
CA CYS A 155 -13.27 -4.74 1.01
C CYS A 155 -14.57 -5.56 0.98
N ASP A 156 -15.60 -5.11 1.72
CA ASP A 156 -16.90 -5.79 1.80
C ASP A 156 -17.84 -5.44 0.62
N LEU A 157 -17.56 -4.37 -0.13
CA LEU A 157 -18.47 -3.89 -1.18
C LEU A 157 -18.41 -4.65 -2.50
N CYS A 158 -17.29 -5.32 -2.80
CA CYS A 158 -17.12 -5.91 -4.13
C CYS A 158 -17.56 -7.38 -4.18
N THR A 159 -18.05 -7.94 -3.08
CA THR A 159 -18.83 -9.18 -3.11
C THR A 159 -20.26 -8.84 -3.51
N GLY A 160 -20.54 -8.87 -4.81
CA GLY A 160 -21.93 -8.80 -5.28
C GLY A 160 -22.75 -9.96 -4.70
N PRO A 161 -24.08 -9.81 -4.54
CA PRO A 161 -24.93 -10.94 -4.22
C PRO A 161 -24.82 -11.98 -5.35
N ALA A 162 -24.67 -13.25 -4.95
CA ALA A 162 -24.55 -14.40 -5.83
C ALA A 162 -25.74 -14.58 -6.78
#